data_AF-A0A4Y5SIR9-F1
#
_entry.id   AF-A0A4Y5SIR9-F1
#
_cell.length_a   1.000
_cell.length_b   1.000
_cell.length_c   1.000
_cell.angle_alpha   90.00
_cell.angle_beta   90.00
_cell.angle_gamma   90.00
#
_symmetry.space_group_name_H-M   'P 1'
#
loop_
_entity.id
_entity.type
_entity.pdbx_description
1 polymer ?
#
loop_
_entity_poly.entity_id
_entity_poly.type
_entity_poly.pdbx_seq_one_letter_code
_entity_poly.pdbx_strand_id
1 'polypeptide(L)'
;MEEVDRLVFNFPLFKDYREKERFLKVVGLLVSHQITFEKAAELLNMRLDELAFLLDKLGVEYSPLDEEEARLEKEEAKRILEELKREGRL
;
A
#
# COMPACT_ATOMS: atom_id res chain seq x y z
N MET A 1 -25.17 -8.97 15.52
CA MET A 1 -23.95 -8.70 14.73
C MET A 1 -24.35 -7.82 13.57
N GLU A 2 -23.73 -6.64 13.50
CA GLU A 2 -23.88 -5.74 12.36
C GLU A 2 -23.32 -6.42 11.09
N GLU A 3 -23.71 -5.93 9.91
CA GLU A 3 -23.34 -6.54 8.64
C GLU A 3 -21.81 -6.54 8.43
N VAL A 4 -21.15 -5.45 8.81
CA VAL A 4 -19.69 -5.29 8.76
C VAL A 4 -18.99 -6.35 9.62
N ASP A 5 -19.44 -6.55 10.86
CA ASP A 5 -18.86 -7.55 11.77
C ASP A 5 -18.90 -8.97 11.18
N ARG A 6 -19.99 -9.32 10.46
CA ARG A 6 -20.10 -10.63 9.80
C ARG A 6 -19.10 -10.78 8.66
N LEU A 7 -18.90 -9.73 7.87
CA LEU A 7 -17.92 -9.73 6.80
C LEU A 7 -16.50 -9.88 7.36
N VAL A 8 -16.18 -9.16 8.45
CA VAL A 8 -14.90 -9.30 9.17
C VAL A 8 -14.73 -10.73 9.68
N PHE A 9 -15.74 -11.32 10.32
CA PHE A 9 -15.68 -12.68 10.84
C PHE A 9 -15.39 -13.71 9.73
N ASN A 10 -16.02 -13.55 8.56
CA ASN A 10 -15.88 -14.46 7.41
C ASN A 10 -14.62 -14.20 6.57
N PHE A 11 -13.85 -13.16 6.85
CA PHE A 11 -12.64 -12.84 6.08
C PHE A 11 -11.62 -14.00 6.17
N PRO A 12 -11.12 -14.52 5.04
CA PRO A 12 -10.38 -15.79 4.98
C PRO A 12 -8.89 -15.67 5.33
N LEU A 13 -8.53 -14.70 6.18
CA LEU A 13 -7.18 -14.48 6.68
C LEU A 13 -7.23 -14.33 8.18
N PHE A 14 -6.20 -14.83 8.86
CA PHE A 14 -6.11 -14.86 10.33
C PHE A 14 -7.18 -15.73 11.01
N LYS A 15 -6.89 -16.17 12.24
CA LYS A 15 -7.79 -17.04 13.00
C LYS A 15 -8.70 -16.25 13.92
N ASP A 16 -8.22 -15.14 14.45
CA ASP A 16 -8.90 -14.34 15.45
C ASP A 16 -9.65 -13.15 14.82
N TYR A 17 -10.85 -12.86 15.32
CA TYR A 17 -11.65 -11.72 14.86
C TYR A 17 -10.91 -10.38 14.98
N ARG A 18 -10.20 -10.16 16.09
CA ARG A 18 -9.44 -8.92 16.35
C ARG A 18 -8.30 -8.74 15.36
N GLU A 19 -7.66 -9.83 14.93
CA GLU A 19 -6.63 -9.77 13.89
C GLU A 19 -7.22 -9.35 12.54
N LYS A 20 -8.37 -9.94 12.17
CA LYS A 20 -9.12 -9.57 10.96
C LYS A 20 -9.55 -8.11 10.99
N GLU A 21 -10.15 -7.68 12.09
CA GLU A 21 -10.62 -6.32 12.28
C GLU A 21 -9.46 -5.32 12.23
N ARG A 22 -8.35 -5.62 12.93
CA ARG A 22 -7.14 -4.77 12.90
C ARG A 22 -6.60 -4.65 11.48
N PHE A 23 -6.48 -5.77 10.77
CA PHE A 23 -6.00 -5.77 9.39
C PHE A 23 -6.84 -4.88 8.49
N LEU A 24 -8.16 -5.08 8.48
CA LEU A 24 -9.06 -4.33 7.61
C LEU A 24 -9.08 -2.83 7.94
N LYS A 25 -8.99 -2.45 9.22
CA LYS A 25 -8.88 -1.03 9.62
C LYS A 25 -7.59 -0.40 9.13
N VAL A 26 -6.45 -1.07 9.31
CA VAL A 26 -5.15 -0.54 8.86
C VAL A 26 -5.09 -0.43 7.34
N VAL A 27 -5.56 -1.44 6.61
CA VAL A 27 -5.64 -1.37 5.15
C VAL A 27 -6.57 -0.25 4.70
N GLY A 28 -7.72 -0.07 5.36
CA GLY A 28 -8.63 1.05 5.09
C GLY A 28 -7.96 2.42 5.25
N LEU A 29 -7.18 2.60 6.31
CA LEU A 29 -6.39 3.83 6.53
C LEU A 29 -5.30 4.01 5.48
N LEU A 30 -4.66 2.93 5.04
CA LEU A 30 -3.62 2.95 4.02
C LEU A 30 -4.18 3.38 2.66
N VAL A 31 -5.25 2.74 2.18
CA VAL A 31 -5.85 3.05 0.86
C VAL A 31 -6.56 4.39 0.83
N SER A 32 -6.88 4.96 1.99
CA SER A 32 -7.39 6.33 2.11
C SER A 32 -6.28 7.37 2.33
N HIS A 33 -5.02 6.97 2.16
CA HIS A 33 -3.83 7.83 2.28
C HIS A 33 -3.71 8.53 3.64
N GLN A 34 -4.30 7.98 4.71
CA GLN A 34 -4.21 8.54 6.06
C GLN A 34 -2.93 8.11 6.79
N ILE A 35 -2.32 7.02 6.33
CA ILE A 35 -1.05 6.49 6.84
C ILE A 35 -0.17 6.07 5.67
N THR A 36 1.14 6.04 5.89
CA THR A 36 2.10 5.51 4.91
C THR A 36 2.11 3.98 4.94
N PHE A 37 2.71 3.39 3.90
CA PHE A 37 2.93 1.95 3.82
C PHE A 37 3.77 1.41 4.98
N GLU A 38 4.80 2.14 5.39
CA GLU A 38 5.64 1.78 6.54
C GLU A 38 4.85 1.81 7.84
N LYS A 39 3.99 2.81 8.02
CA LYS A 39 3.15 2.89 9.20
C LYS A 39 2.12 1.76 9.25
N ALA A 40 1.58 1.37 8.10
CA ALA A 40 0.69 0.21 8.01
C ALA A 40 1.40 -1.09 8.43
N ALA A 41 2.63 -1.31 7.94
CA ALA A 41 3.43 -2.48 8.32
C ALA A 41 3.77 -2.50 9.82
N GLU A 42 4.15 -1.35 10.39
CA GLU A 42 4.38 -1.18 11.83
C GLU A 42 3.13 -1.55 12.66
N LEU A 43 1.96 -1.01 12.30
CA LEU A 43 0.69 -1.26 13.01
C LEU A 43 0.22 -2.72 12.91
N LEU A 44 0.59 -3.41 11.82
CA LEU A 44 0.30 -4.82 11.62
C LEU A 44 1.34 -5.75 12.25
N ASN A 45 2.48 -5.20 12.71
CA ASN A 45 3.65 -5.94 13.13
C ASN A 45 4.12 -6.92 12.05
N MET A 46 4.18 -6.42 10.81
CA MET A 46 4.64 -7.14 9.62
C MET A 46 5.87 -6.46 9.05
N ARG A 47 6.72 -7.21 8.36
CA ARG A 47 7.73 -6.58 7.51
C ARG A 47 7.06 -5.96 6.26
N LEU A 48 7.74 -4.99 5.65
CA LEU A 48 7.26 -4.32 4.45
C LEU A 48 7.02 -5.29 3.28
N ASP A 49 7.93 -6.24 3.07
CA ASP A 49 7.83 -7.26 2.03
C ASP A 49 6.65 -8.22 2.26
N GLU A 50 6.38 -8.56 3.52
CA GLU A 50 5.25 -9.41 3.92
C GLU A 50 3.92 -8.70 3.68
N LEU A 51 3.82 -7.43 4.06
CA LEU A 51 2.62 -6.63 3.81
C LEU A 51 2.38 -6.46 2.30
N ALA A 52 3.44 -6.16 1.53
CA ALA A 52 3.34 -5.98 0.09
C ALA A 52 2.83 -7.26 -0.60
N PHE A 53 3.41 -8.41 -0.24
CA PHE A 53 2.97 -9.71 -0.73
C PHE A 53 1.50 -10.01 -0.39
N LEU A 54 1.08 -9.66 0.83
CA LEU A 54 -0.30 -9.91 1.27
C LEU A 54 -1.31 -9.02 0.52
N LEU A 55 -1.01 -7.74 0.35
CA LEU A 55 -1.88 -6.82 -0.41
C LEU A 55 -2.01 -7.25 -1.88
N ASP A 56 -0.91 -7.67 -2.51
CA ASP A 56 -0.91 -8.23 -3.87
C ASP A 56 -1.84 -9.44 -3.98
N LYS A 57 -1.75 -10.40 -3.04
CA LYS A 57 -2.61 -11.59 -3.04
C LYS A 57 -4.09 -11.27 -2.80
N LEU A 58 -4.37 -10.13 -2.17
CA LEU A 58 -5.72 -9.64 -1.93
C LEU A 58 -6.25 -8.73 -3.06
N GLY A 59 -5.44 -8.41 -4.06
CA GLY A 59 -5.80 -7.47 -5.12
C GLY A 59 -6.01 -6.05 -4.59
N VAL A 60 -5.35 -5.69 -3.48
CA VAL A 60 -5.38 -4.33 -2.94
C VAL A 60 -4.33 -3.51 -3.67
N GLU A 61 -4.79 -2.67 -4.58
CA GLU A 61 -3.94 -1.69 -5.24
C GLU A 61 -3.65 -0.54 -4.27
N TYR A 62 -2.36 -0.32 -3.99
CA TYR A 62 -1.89 0.85 -3.27
C TYR A 62 -0.81 1.52 -4.12
N SER A 63 -1.06 2.75 -4.53
CA SER A 63 -0.03 3.62 -5.10
C SER A 63 0.38 4.62 -4.02
N PRO A 64 1.68 4.76 -3.70
CA PRO A 64 2.14 5.84 -2.82
C PRO A 64 1.99 7.21 -3.48
N LEU A 65 1.86 7.25 -4.81
CA LEU A 65 1.69 8.47 -5.59
C LEU A 65 0.26 8.56 -6.11
N ASP A 66 -0.36 9.71 -5.99
CA ASP A 66 -1.55 10.03 -6.77
C ASP A 66 -1.22 10.25 -8.27
N GLU A 67 -2.22 10.47 -9.12
CA GLU A 67 -2.00 10.66 -10.56
C GLU A 67 -1.13 11.89 -10.89
N GLU A 68 -1.25 12.95 -10.10
CA GLU A 68 -0.48 14.18 -10.30
C GLU A 68 0.97 13.98 -9.88
N GLU A 69 1.19 13.41 -8.69
CA GLU A 69 2.50 13.02 -8.18
C GLU A 69 3.20 12.03 -9.12
N ALA A 70 2.48 11.03 -9.62
CA ALA A 70 3.00 10.07 -10.60
C ALA A 70 3.40 10.74 -11.93
N ARG A 71 2.64 11.76 -12.38
CA ARG A 71 2.98 12.54 -13.57
C ARG A 71 4.24 13.36 -13.34
N LEU A 72 4.36 14.04 -12.20
CA LEU A 72 5.51 14.88 -11.85
C LEU A 72 6.80 14.04 -11.74
N GLU A 73 6.75 12.92 -11.04
CA GLU A 73 7.84 11.94 -10.96
C GLU A 73 8.29 11.47 -12.34
N LYS A 74 7.33 11.17 -13.24
CA LYS A 74 7.63 10.73 -14.60
C LYS A 74 8.27 11.83 -15.46
N GLU A 75 7.85 13.09 -15.31
CA GLU A 75 8.45 14.23 -16.01
C GLU A 75 9.88 14.48 -15.51
N GLU A 76 10.10 14.43 -14.20
CA GLU A 76 11.41 14.60 -13.58
C GLU A 76 12.38 13.47 -13.99
N ALA A 77 11.93 12.22 -13.93
CA ALA A 77 12.73 11.08 -14.36
C ALA A 77 13.15 11.17 -15.84
N LYS A 78 12.28 11.69 -16.72
CA LYS A 78 12.63 11.96 -18.13
C LYS A 78 13.70 13.04 -18.25
N ARG A 79 13.60 14.13 -17.48
CA ARG A 79 14.60 15.20 -17.47
C ARG A 79 15.97 14.68 -17.07
N ILE A 80 16.05 13.93 -15.97
CA ILE A 80 17.29 13.31 -15.48
C ILE A 80 17.88 12.37 -16.55
N LEU A 81 17.05 11.59 -17.22
CA LEU A 81 17.50 10.69 -18.29
C LEU A 81 18.10 11.46 -19.48
N GLU A 82 17.51 12.59 -19.87
CA GLU A 82 18.04 13.44 -20.94
C GLU A 82 19.37 14.09 -20.55
N GLU A 83 19.53 14.53 -19.31
CA GLU A 83 20.78 15.08 -18.79
C GLU A 83 21.90 14.05 -18.80
N LEU A 84 21.64 12.83 -18.30
CA LEU A 84 22.63 11.75 -18.29
C LEU A 84 23.10 11.36 -19.71
N LYS A 85 22.19 11.38 -20.69
CA LYS A 85 22.54 11.16 -22.11
C LYS A 85 23.40 12.29 -22.67
N ARG A 86 23.10 13.55 -22.32
CA ARG A 86 23.92 14.71 -22.75
C ARG A 86 25.32 14.66 -22.15
N GLU A 87 25.46 14.18 -20.92
CA GLU A 87 26.73 14.00 -20.23
C GLU A 87 27.53 12.77 -20.71
N GLY A 88 26.97 11.94 -21.60
CA GLY A 88 27.62 10.72 -22.09
C GLY A 88 27.78 9.63 -21.02
N ARG A 89 26.94 9.68 -19.97
CA ARG A 89 26.93 8.72 -18.85
C ARG A 89 25.97 7.56 -19.07
N LEU A 90 25.23 7.59 -20.19
CA LEU A 90 24.31 6.58 -20.71
C LEU A 90 24.39 6.53 -22.24
#